data_AF-A0A8X7QNN0-F1
#
_entry.id   AF-A0A8X7QNN0-F1
#
_cell.length_a   1.000
_cell.length_b   1.000
_cell.length_c   1.000
_cell.angle_alpha   90.00
_cell.angle_beta   90.00
_cell.angle_gamma   90.00
#
_symmetry.space_group_name_H-M   'P 1'
#
loop_
_entity.id
_entity.type
_entity.pdbx_description
1 polymer ?
#
loop_
_entity_poly.entity_id
_entity_poly.type
_entity_poly.pdbx_seq_one_letter_code
_entity_poly.pdbx_strand_id
1 'polypeptide(L)'
;MITGEDVYKVIEAMVPLYVALILGYGSVKWWHIFTRDQCDAINRLVCYFTLPLFTIEFTAHVDPFNMNYRFIAADIISKVIIVAILAFWANYSNNGSYCWSITSFSLCTLTNSLVVGVPLAKAMYGQAAVDLVVQSSVFQAIVWLTLLLFVLELRRAGFSTNSKEENISIEDGRKDIAVIGEQKSFVEVMSVVWLKLATNPNCYSCILGIAWAFISSRWHFEMPGIMEGSILIMSKAGTGTAMFNMGIFMALQEKFIVCGASLTALGMVLKFIAGPAAMAIGSIAVGLHGDVLRVAIIQAALPQSITSFIFAKEYGLHADVLSTAVIFGMLVSLPVLVAYYAALEFIY
;
A
#
# COMPACT_ATOMS: atom_id res chain seq x y z
N MET A 1 8.53 3.33 29.80
CA MET A 1 9.43 4.34 29.21
C MET A 1 10.27 3.60 28.22
N ILE A 2 10.17 3.95 26.93
CA ILE A 2 11.08 3.46 25.89
C ILE A 2 12.51 3.63 26.36
N THR A 3 13.23 2.53 26.45
CA THR A 3 14.66 2.58 26.72
C THR A 3 15.40 2.90 25.41
N GLY A 4 16.60 3.48 25.50
CA GLY A 4 17.45 3.65 24.31
C GLY A 4 17.69 2.31 23.57
N GLU A 5 17.58 1.19 24.28
CA GLU A 5 17.65 -0.17 23.74
C GLU A 5 16.47 -0.49 22.79
N ASP A 6 15.26 -0.03 23.11
CA ASP A 6 14.07 -0.30 22.27
C ASP A 6 14.13 0.51 20.97
N VAL A 7 14.60 1.77 21.03
CA VAL A 7 14.88 2.57 19.82
C VAL A 7 15.98 1.92 18.99
N TYR A 8 17.03 1.42 19.65
CA TYR A 8 18.12 0.72 18.97
C TYR A 8 17.62 -0.53 18.24
N LYS A 9 16.75 -1.36 18.85
CA LYS A 9 16.14 -2.54 18.19
C LYS A 9 15.37 -2.16 16.93
N VAL A 10 14.62 -1.06 16.96
CA VAL A 10 13.90 -0.55 15.78
C VAL A 10 14.88 -0.12 14.68
N ILE A 11 15.92 0.64 15.05
CA ILE A 11 16.96 1.08 14.11
C ILE A 11 17.70 -0.14 13.53
N GLU A 12 18.06 -1.11 14.35
CA GLU A 12 18.73 -2.36 13.96
C GLU A 12 17.90 -3.15 12.94
N ALA A 13 16.57 -3.23 13.12
CA ALA A 13 15.69 -3.89 12.17
C ALA A 13 15.51 -3.11 10.85
N MET A 14 15.58 -1.78 10.90
CA MET A 14 15.32 -0.92 9.74
C MET A 14 16.57 -0.62 8.91
N VAL A 15 17.73 -0.42 9.52
CA VAL A 15 18.98 -0.04 8.83
C VAL A 15 19.31 -0.99 7.67
N PRO A 16 19.23 -2.34 7.81
CA PRO A 16 19.46 -3.25 6.69
C PRO A 16 18.55 -2.99 5.48
N LEU A 17 17.29 -2.61 5.73
CA LEU A 17 16.32 -2.26 4.68
C LEU A 17 16.79 -1.01 3.92
N TYR A 18 17.21 0.03 4.63
CA TYR A 18 17.71 1.26 4.03
C TYR A 18 19.06 1.06 3.32
N VAL A 19 19.92 0.16 3.82
CA VAL A 19 21.15 -0.23 3.12
C VAL A 19 20.80 -0.83 1.75
N ALA A 20 19.86 -1.78 1.69
CA ALA A 20 19.40 -2.35 0.42
C ALA A 20 18.81 -1.28 -0.52
N LEU A 21 18.04 -0.34 0.01
CA LEU A 21 17.50 0.79 -0.75
C LEU A 21 18.59 1.69 -1.31
N ILE A 22 19.59 2.06 -0.50
CA ILE A 22 20.73 2.90 -0.94
C ILE A 22 21.56 2.17 -2.00
N LEU A 23 21.79 0.87 -1.84
CA LEU A 23 22.47 0.07 -2.86
C LEU A 23 21.70 0.06 -4.18
N GLY A 24 20.38 -0.11 -4.13
CA GLY A 24 19.50 -0.03 -5.31
C GLY A 24 19.59 1.33 -5.99
N TYR A 25 19.50 2.41 -5.21
CA TYR A 25 19.61 3.77 -5.71
C TYR A 25 20.98 4.06 -6.33
N GLY A 26 22.06 3.71 -5.62
CA GLY A 26 23.44 3.92 -6.04
C GLY A 26 23.80 3.12 -7.30
N SER A 27 23.26 1.91 -7.44
CA SER A 27 23.50 1.06 -8.62
C SER A 27 23.08 1.71 -9.93
N VAL A 28 22.04 2.55 -9.91
CA VAL A 28 21.54 3.25 -11.10
C VAL A 28 22.11 4.66 -11.20
N LYS A 29 22.11 5.41 -10.09
CA LYS A 29 22.41 6.85 -10.11
C LYS A 29 23.90 7.17 -10.02
N TRP A 30 24.67 6.41 -9.25
CA TRP A 30 26.07 6.73 -8.93
C TRP A 30 27.05 5.81 -9.65
N TRP A 31 26.77 4.51 -9.64
CA TRP A 31 27.66 3.51 -10.23
C TRP A 31 27.29 3.16 -11.68
N HIS A 32 26.09 3.54 -12.13
CA HIS A 32 25.60 3.28 -13.50
C HIS A 32 25.75 1.81 -13.92
N ILE A 33 25.53 0.88 -12.99
CA ILE A 33 25.65 -0.58 -13.20
C ILE A 33 24.50 -1.07 -14.08
N PHE A 34 23.29 -0.57 -13.84
CA PHE A 34 22.08 -1.02 -14.52
C PHE A 34 21.54 0.00 -15.53
N THR A 35 21.19 -0.47 -16.72
CA THR A 35 20.40 0.28 -17.70
C THR A 35 18.91 0.26 -17.33
N ARG A 36 18.10 1.12 -17.98
CA ARG A 36 16.64 1.15 -17.75
C ARG A 36 15.98 -0.20 -18.04
N ASP A 37 16.36 -0.86 -19.13
CA ASP A 37 15.81 -2.17 -19.50
C ASP A 37 16.18 -3.26 -18.48
N GLN A 38 17.40 -3.19 -17.92
CA GLN A 38 17.83 -4.10 -16.85
C GLN A 38 17.07 -3.82 -15.54
N CYS A 39 16.80 -2.55 -15.22
CA CYS A 39 15.97 -2.19 -14.07
C CYS A 39 14.55 -2.73 -14.22
N ASP A 40 13.96 -2.67 -15.42
CA ASP A 40 12.66 -3.24 -15.69
C ASP A 40 12.66 -4.78 -15.55
N ALA A 41 13.74 -5.45 -15.98
CA ALA A 41 13.91 -6.88 -15.79
C ALA A 41 14.01 -7.26 -14.30
N ILE A 42 14.79 -6.50 -13.51
CA ILE A 42 14.88 -6.67 -12.05
C ILE A 42 13.51 -6.46 -11.40
N ASN A 43 12.79 -5.41 -11.78
CA ASN A 43 11.46 -5.13 -11.26
C ASN A 43 10.47 -6.28 -11.57
N ARG A 44 10.54 -6.86 -12.77
CA ARG A 44 9.73 -8.05 -13.12
C ARG A 44 10.11 -9.27 -12.28
N LEU A 45 11.41 -9.53 -12.08
CA LEU A 45 11.86 -10.61 -11.20
C LEU A 45 11.28 -10.44 -9.79
N VAL A 46 11.36 -9.23 -9.25
CA VAL A 46 10.87 -8.91 -7.91
C VAL A 46 9.35 -9.05 -7.84
N CYS A 47 8.62 -8.45 -8.78
CA CYS A 47 7.15 -8.45 -8.79
C CYS A 47 6.53 -9.81 -9.06
N TYR A 48 7.14 -10.66 -9.90
CA TYR A 48 6.54 -11.94 -10.30
C TYR A 48 7.05 -13.15 -9.51
N PHE A 49 8.21 -13.05 -8.86
CA PHE A 49 8.80 -14.18 -8.13
C PHE A 49 9.03 -13.86 -6.66
N THR A 50 9.88 -12.90 -6.33
CA THR A 50 10.30 -12.72 -4.93
C THR A 50 9.19 -12.18 -4.04
N LEU A 51 8.46 -11.13 -4.46
CA LEU A 51 7.37 -10.54 -3.68
C LEU A 51 6.15 -11.48 -3.54
N PRO A 52 5.72 -12.19 -4.60
CA PRO A 52 4.69 -13.23 -4.51
C PRO A 52 5.01 -14.30 -3.48
N LEU A 53 6.19 -14.90 -3.57
CA LEU A 53 6.59 -15.97 -2.64
C LEU A 53 6.84 -15.45 -1.23
N PHE A 54 7.34 -14.22 -1.08
CA PHE A 54 7.39 -13.50 0.19
C PHE A 54 6.02 -13.31 0.81
N THR A 55 5.03 -12.93 0.00
CA THR A 55 3.65 -12.78 0.47
C THR A 55 3.05 -14.12 0.87
N ILE A 56 3.27 -15.18 0.09
CA ILE A 56 2.82 -16.55 0.42
C ILE A 56 3.46 -17.03 1.72
N GLU A 57 4.77 -16.82 1.92
CA GLU A 57 5.45 -17.19 3.16
C GLU A 57 4.75 -16.58 4.38
N PHE A 58 4.45 -15.28 4.38
CA PHE A 58 3.76 -14.67 5.51
C PHE A 58 2.33 -15.12 5.67
N THR A 59 1.58 -15.21 4.56
CA THR A 59 0.14 -15.46 4.60
C THR A 59 -0.21 -16.93 4.85
N ALA A 60 0.65 -17.86 4.44
CA ALA A 60 0.46 -19.30 4.65
C ALA A 60 0.59 -19.73 6.12
N HIS A 61 1.29 -18.95 6.94
CA HIS A 61 1.52 -19.25 8.36
C HIS A 61 0.53 -18.54 9.29
N VAL A 62 -0.41 -17.76 8.76
CA VAL A 62 -1.48 -17.15 9.56
C VAL A 62 -2.51 -18.21 9.91
N ASP A 63 -3.05 -18.19 11.12
CA ASP A 63 -4.26 -18.94 11.47
C ASP A 63 -5.51 -18.09 11.15
N PRO A 64 -6.28 -18.41 10.08
CA PRO A 64 -7.45 -17.62 9.71
C PRO A 64 -8.58 -17.70 10.75
N PHE A 65 -8.60 -18.74 11.60
CA PHE A 65 -9.64 -18.95 12.60
C PHE A 65 -9.37 -18.19 13.90
N ASN A 66 -8.11 -17.82 14.15
CA ASN A 66 -7.70 -17.06 15.34
C ASN A 66 -7.35 -15.59 15.01
N MET A 67 -7.89 -15.06 13.91
CA MET A 67 -7.69 -13.67 13.53
C MET A 67 -8.34 -12.70 14.53
N ASN A 68 -7.70 -11.56 14.77
CA ASN A 68 -8.25 -10.52 15.64
C ASN A 68 -9.36 -9.74 14.92
N TYR A 69 -10.62 -10.13 15.12
CA TYR A 69 -11.76 -9.48 14.47
C TYR A 69 -11.95 -8.01 14.86
N ARG A 70 -11.56 -7.62 16.09
CA ARG A 70 -11.62 -6.21 16.52
C ARG A 70 -10.63 -5.36 15.71
N PHE A 71 -9.46 -5.91 15.42
CA PHE A 71 -8.47 -5.27 14.56
C PHE A 71 -8.97 -5.05 13.13
N ILE A 72 -9.62 -6.06 12.53
CA ILE A 72 -10.24 -5.92 11.20
C ILE A 72 -11.39 -4.90 11.23
N ALA A 73 -12.23 -4.95 12.28
CA ALA A 73 -13.31 -3.99 12.43
C ALA A 73 -12.79 -2.56 12.56
N ALA A 74 -11.71 -2.34 13.33
CA ALA A 74 -11.03 -1.05 13.43
C ALA A 74 -10.52 -0.56 12.07
N ASP A 75 -9.91 -1.46 11.30
CA ASP A 75 -9.41 -1.18 9.95
C ASP A 75 -10.52 -0.75 8.98
N ILE A 76 -11.67 -1.45 9.03
CA ILE A 76 -12.87 -1.12 8.25
C ILE A 76 -13.44 0.24 8.68
N ILE A 77 -13.62 0.48 9.98
CA ILE A 77 -14.18 1.73 10.50
C ILE A 77 -13.29 2.91 10.14
N SER A 78 -11.97 2.79 10.29
CA SER A 78 -10.99 3.80 9.89
C SER A 78 -11.19 4.21 8.41
N LYS A 79 -11.38 3.23 7.53
CA LYS A 79 -11.55 3.48 6.10
C LYS A 79 -12.92 4.05 5.75
N VAL A 80 -13.97 3.61 6.43
CA VAL A 80 -15.30 4.23 6.31
C VAL A 80 -15.26 5.69 6.75
N ILE A 81 -14.56 6.03 7.84
CA ILE A 81 -14.35 7.41 8.28
C ILE A 81 -13.63 8.23 7.21
N ILE A 82 -12.53 7.70 6.67
CA ILE A 82 -11.77 8.38 5.60
C ILE A 82 -12.67 8.61 4.37
N VAL A 83 -13.42 7.61 3.92
CA VAL A 83 -14.33 7.73 2.78
C VAL A 83 -15.43 8.76 3.05
N ALA A 84 -16.02 8.77 4.25
CA ALA A 84 -17.07 9.72 4.62
C ALA A 84 -16.55 11.17 4.61
N ILE A 85 -15.36 11.41 5.19
CA ILE A 85 -14.72 12.73 5.20
C ILE A 85 -14.39 13.18 3.77
N LEU A 86 -13.84 12.29 2.94
CA LEU A 86 -13.49 12.61 1.55
C LEU A 86 -14.72 12.81 0.66
N ALA A 87 -15.82 12.10 0.92
CA ALA A 87 -17.08 12.31 0.22
C ALA A 87 -17.72 13.64 0.61
N PHE A 88 -17.72 13.98 1.90
CA PHE A 88 -18.18 15.29 2.36
C PHE A 88 -17.33 16.42 1.78
N TRP A 89 -16.01 16.27 1.77
CA TRP A 89 -15.10 17.24 1.17
C TRP A 89 -15.33 17.39 -0.34
N ALA A 90 -15.54 16.28 -1.08
CA ALA A 90 -15.81 16.32 -2.51
C ALA A 90 -17.16 17.00 -2.86
N ASN A 91 -18.18 16.84 -2.02
CA ASN A 91 -19.52 17.35 -2.28
C ASN A 91 -19.72 18.81 -1.83
N TYR A 92 -19.04 19.23 -0.76
CA TYR A 92 -19.28 20.54 -0.13
C TYR A 92 -18.14 21.55 -0.27
N SER A 93 -16.95 21.14 -0.73
CA SER A 93 -15.84 22.06 -0.94
C SER A 93 -15.79 22.56 -2.39
N ASN A 94 -15.62 23.86 -2.60
CA ASN A 94 -15.36 24.45 -3.93
C ASN A 94 -14.08 23.91 -4.59
N ASN A 95 -13.16 23.34 -3.82
CA ASN A 95 -11.92 22.71 -4.30
C ASN A 95 -12.00 21.18 -4.29
N GLY A 96 -13.15 20.60 -3.93
CA GLY A 96 -13.36 19.16 -3.86
C GLY A 96 -13.38 18.53 -5.26
N SER A 97 -12.54 17.51 -5.47
CA SER A 97 -12.52 16.75 -6.73
C SER A 97 -12.51 15.26 -6.43
N TYR A 98 -13.34 14.51 -7.16
CA TYR A 98 -13.39 13.05 -7.08
C TYR A 98 -12.01 12.41 -7.30
N CYS A 99 -11.21 12.95 -8.23
CA CYS A 99 -9.83 12.53 -8.46
C CYS A 99 -8.94 12.72 -7.23
N TRP A 100 -9.09 13.86 -6.55
CA TRP A 100 -8.37 14.13 -5.30
C TRP A 100 -8.85 13.23 -4.16
N SER A 101 -10.14 12.91 -4.08
CA SER A 101 -10.64 11.95 -3.08
C SER A 101 -10.03 10.56 -3.26
N ILE A 102 -9.93 10.04 -4.48
CA ILE A 102 -9.28 8.73 -4.73
C ILE A 102 -7.79 8.79 -4.35
N THR A 103 -7.13 9.89 -4.69
CA THR A 103 -5.70 10.10 -4.40
C THR A 103 -5.44 10.19 -2.89
N SER A 104 -6.24 10.99 -2.18
CA SER A 104 -6.18 11.13 -0.73
C SER A 104 -6.51 9.81 -0.02
N PHE A 105 -7.51 9.07 -0.49
CA PHE A 105 -7.80 7.73 0.03
C PHE A 105 -6.60 6.79 -0.13
N SER A 106 -6.00 6.75 -1.33
CA SER A 106 -4.82 5.95 -1.62
C SER A 106 -3.64 6.30 -0.71
N LEU A 107 -3.39 7.61 -0.50
CA LEU A 107 -2.36 8.12 0.40
C LEU A 107 -2.61 7.73 1.86
N CYS A 108 -3.83 7.85 2.36
CA CYS A 108 -4.13 7.50 3.76
C CYS A 108 -4.09 6.00 4.03
N THR A 109 -4.44 5.16 3.04
CA THR A 109 -4.79 3.74 3.30
C THR A 109 -3.75 2.73 2.84
N LEU A 110 -3.03 2.98 1.73
CA LEU A 110 -2.19 1.95 1.13
C LEU A 110 -0.77 2.01 1.68
N THR A 111 -0.46 1.08 2.58
CA THR A 111 0.84 1.01 3.25
C THR A 111 1.71 -0.12 2.69
N ASN A 112 3.03 0.02 2.82
CA ASN A 112 4.00 -1.04 2.57
C ASN A 112 4.16 -1.96 3.80
N SER A 113 3.09 -2.70 4.12
CA SER A 113 2.96 -3.43 5.39
C SER A 113 3.91 -4.63 5.49
N LEU A 114 4.08 -5.42 4.43
CA LEU A 114 4.88 -6.64 4.51
C LEU A 114 6.39 -6.37 4.50
N VAL A 115 6.87 -5.46 3.64
CA VAL A 115 8.32 -5.24 3.50
C VAL A 115 8.89 -4.43 4.66
N VAL A 116 8.20 -3.36 5.07
CA VAL A 116 8.67 -2.47 6.15
C VAL A 116 7.96 -2.78 7.46
N GLY A 117 6.66 -3.05 7.43
CA GLY A 117 5.86 -3.25 8.63
C GLY A 117 6.19 -4.52 9.41
N VAL A 118 6.47 -5.66 8.75
CA VAL A 118 6.78 -6.91 9.46
C VAL A 118 8.09 -6.81 10.26
N PRO A 119 9.25 -6.42 9.68
CA PRO A 119 10.48 -6.30 10.47
C PRO A 119 10.35 -5.30 11.61
N LEU A 120 9.63 -4.19 11.37
CA LEU A 120 9.37 -3.17 12.37
C LEU A 120 8.50 -3.68 13.52
N ALA A 121 7.33 -4.24 13.20
CA ALA A 121 6.40 -4.78 14.20
C ALA A 121 7.05 -5.88 15.04
N LYS A 122 7.86 -6.74 14.40
CA LYS A 122 8.62 -7.77 15.09
C LYS A 122 9.62 -7.19 16.09
N ALA A 123 10.32 -6.12 15.73
CA ALA A 123 11.30 -5.47 16.60
C ALA A 123 10.65 -4.75 17.80
N MET A 124 9.46 -4.17 17.61
CA MET A 124 8.78 -3.36 18.64
C MET A 124 7.92 -4.19 19.60
N TYR A 125 7.17 -5.16 19.06
CA TYR A 125 6.11 -5.85 19.80
C TYR A 125 6.14 -7.38 19.62
N GLY A 126 7.17 -7.90 18.93
CA GLY A 126 7.36 -9.35 18.76
C GLY A 126 6.42 -10.00 17.73
N GLN A 127 6.28 -11.32 17.83
CA GLN A 127 5.58 -12.12 16.81
C GLN A 127 4.07 -11.83 16.74
N ALA A 128 3.41 -11.54 17.86
CA ALA A 128 1.99 -11.23 17.87
C ALA A 128 1.64 -10.00 17.01
N ALA A 129 2.55 -9.02 16.92
CA ALA A 129 2.38 -7.87 16.07
C ALA A 129 2.62 -8.17 14.58
N VAL A 130 3.52 -9.12 14.27
CA VAL A 130 3.70 -9.61 12.90
C VAL A 130 2.38 -10.19 12.39
N ASP A 131 1.71 -11.01 13.19
CA ASP A 131 0.45 -11.67 12.80
C ASP A 131 -0.64 -10.63 12.48
N LEU A 132 -0.73 -9.55 13.28
CA LEU A 132 -1.64 -8.43 13.02
C LEU A 132 -1.32 -7.71 11.70
N VAL A 133 -0.04 -7.42 11.46
CA VAL A 133 0.41 -6.74 10.22
C VAL A 133 0.13 -7.60 9.00
N VAL A 134 0.41 -8.90 9.06
CA VAL A 134 0.12 -9.83 7.96
C VAL A 134 -1.39 -9.92 7.74
N GLN A 135 -2.19 -10.06 8.80
CA GLN A 135 -3.64 -10.09 8.73
C GLN A 135 -4.22 -8.85 8.04
N SER A 136 -3.78 -7.64 8.38
CA SER A 136 -4.26 -6.43 7.71
C SER A 136 -3.70 -6.28 6.30
N SER A 137 -2.47 -6.74 6.01
CA SER A 137 -1.92 -6.74 4.65
C SER A 137 -2.73 -7.61 3.68
N VAL A 138 -3.21 -8.77 4.16
CA VAL A 138 -4.13 -9.67 3.47
C VAL A 138 -5.43 -8.93 3.13
N PHE A 139 -6.02 -8.31 4.14
CA PHE A 139 -7.28 -7.59 3.97
C PHE A 139 -7.11 -6.38 3.03
N GLN A 140 -5.97 -5.70 3.10
CA GLN A 140 -5.58 -4.63 2.18
C GLN A 140 -5.45 -5.11 0.73
N ALA A 141 -4.80 -6.25 0.50
CA ALA A 141 -4.61 -6.78 -0.85
C ALA A 141 -5.91 -7.28 -1.48
N ILE A 142 -6.78 -7.93 -0.71
CA ILE A 142 -8.01 -8.56 -1.24
C ILE A 142 -9.18 -7.59 -1.29
N VAL A 143 -9.41 -6.82 -0.22
CA VAL A 143 -10.60 -5.96 -0.12
C VAL A 143 -10.29 -4.57 -0.62
N TRP A 144 -9.31 -3.90 -0.02
CA TRP A 144 -9.06 -2.48 -0.29
C TRP A 144 -8.49 -2.23 -1.69
N LEU A 145 -7.61 -3.11 -2.18
CA LEU A 145 -7.09 -3.00 -3.54
C LEU A 145 -8.17 -3.24 -4.59
N THR A 146 -9.07 -4.20 -4.36
CA THR A 146 -10.21 -4.47 -5.25
C THR A 146 -11.14 -3.27 -5.31
N LEU A 147 -11.48 -2.68 -4.16
CA LEU A 147 -12.31 -1.48 -4.10
C LEU A 147 -11.66 -0.29 -4.80
N LEU A 148 -10.35 -0.10 -4.62
CA LEU A 148 -9.60 0.95 -5.31
C LEU A 148 -9.60 0.73 -6.82
N LEU A 149 -9.27 -0.48 -7.29
CA LEU A 149 -9.27 -0.82 -8.71
C LEU A 149 -10.65 -0.65 -9.33
N PHE A 150 -11.70 -1.05 -8.60
CA PHE A 150 -13.08 -0.85 -9.01
C PHE A 150 -13.40 0.63 -9.21
N VAL A 151 -13.06 1.47 -8.24
CA VAL A 151 -13.25 2.93 -8.33
C VAL A 151 -12.43 3.56 -9.46
N LEU A 152 -11.19 3.11 -9.67
CA LEU A 152 -10.33 3.58 -10.75
C LEU A 152 -10.86 3.16 -12.13
N GLU A 153 -11.38 1.95 -12.27
CA GLU A 153 -11.99 1.46 -13.50
C GLU A 153 -13.31 2.16 -13.79
N LEU A 154 -14.15 2.41 -12.78
CA LEU A 154 -15.36 3.24 -12.92
C LEU A 154 -15.02 4.65 -13.43
N ARG A 155 -13.98 5.27 -12.86
CA ARG A 155 -13.49 6.58 -13.34
C ARG A 155 -13.06 6.50 -14.80
N ARG A 156 -12.28 5.48 -15.17
CA ARG A 156 -11.77 5.30 -16.53
C ARG A 156 -12.88 4.99 -17.54
N ALA A 157 -13.88 4.23 -17.13
CA ALA A 157 -15.05 3.87 -17.93
C ALA A 157 -16.03 5.04 -18.13
N GLY A 158 -15.75 6.22 -17.57
CA GLY A 158 -16.58 7.40 -17.77
C GLY A 158 -17.86 7.42 -16.93
N PHE A 159 -17.99 6.58 -15.91
CA PHE A 159 -19.08 6.67 -14.91
C PHE A 159 -18.89 7.87 -13.96
N SER A 160 -18.30 8.97 -14.43
CA SER A 160 -18.41 10.25 -13.74
C SER A 160 -19.78 10.82 -14.03
N THR A 161 -20.64 10.72 -13.04
CA THR A 161 -21.80 11.59 -12.83
C THR A 161 -21.31 13.04 -12.78
N ASN A 162 -21.19 13.67 -13.94
CA ASN A 162 -21.26 15.11 -14.14
C ASN A 162 -21.51 15.37 -15.63
N SER A 163 -22.76 15.16 -16.02
CA SER A 163 -23.41 15.99 -17.02
C SER A 163 -23.37 17.45 -16.55
N LYS A 164 -22.25 18.13 -16.81
CA LYS A 164 -22.27 19.56 -17.10
C LYS A 164 -22.02 19.68 -18.59
N GLU A 165 -23.10 20.02 -19.28
CA GLU A 165 -23.12 20.47 -20.66
C GLU A 165 -22.00 21.50 -20.88
N GLU A 166 -20.95 21.13 -21.61
CA GLU A 166 -20.25 22.12 -22.41
C GLU A 166 -21.04 22.26 -23.71
N ASN A 167 -21.80 23.36 -23.77
CA ASN A 167 -22.41 23.84 -25.00
C ASN A 167 -21.32 24.02 -26.05
N ILE A 168 -21.28 23.10 -27.02
CA ILE A 168 -20.50 23.29 -28.24
C ILE A 168 -21.25 24.34 -29.05
N SER A 169 -20.78 25.58 -28.99
CA SER A 169 -21.07 26.58 -30.01
C SER A 169 -20.52 26.07 -31.34
N ILE A 170 -21.44 25.80 -32.27
CA ILE A 170 -21.12 25.40 -33.64
C ILE A 170 -20.51 26.61 -34.35
N GLU A 171 -19.21 26.58 -34.60
CA GLU A 171 -18.63 27.26 -35.77
C GLU A 171 -17.55 26.38 -36.42
N ASP A 172 -17.84 26.08 -37.69
CA ASP A 172 -16.96 25.66 -38.78
C ASP A 172 -16.34 24.24 -38.80
N GLY A 173 -16.98 23.36 -39.58
CA GLY A 173 -16.32 22.82 -40.77
C GLY A 173 -15.33 21.66 -40.66
N ARG A 174 -15.16 20.97 -39.52
CA ARG A 174 -14.34 19.73 -39.47
C ARG A 174 -15.00 18.62 -38.66
N LYS A 175 -15.43 17.55 -39.34
CA LYS A 175 -15.89 16.31 -38.71
C LYS A 175 -14.70 15.56 -38.12
N ASP A 176 -14.29 15.92 -36.91
CA ASP A 176 -13.59 14.99 -36.04
C ASP A 176 -14.65 14.04 -35.47
N ILE A 177 -14.54 12.76 -35.81
CA ILE A 177 -15.38 11.70 -35.26
C ILE A 177 -15.03 11.61 -33.77
N ALA A 178 -15.81 12.28 -32.93
CA ALA A 178 -15.80 12.06 -31.50
C ALA A 178 -16.13 10.58 -31.29
N VAL A 179 -15.14 9.80 -30.87
CA VAL A 179 -15.33 8.43 -30.41
C VAL A 179 -16.21 8.53 -29.17
N ILE A 180 -17.52 8.32 -29.36
CA ILE A 180 -18.47 8.12 -28.27
C ILE A 180 -17.99 6.88 -27.54
N GLY A 181 -17.34 7.07 -26.38
CA GLY A 181 -16.91 5.97 -25.55
C GLY A 181 -18.13 5.15 -25.16
N GLU A 182 -18.16 3.88 -25.56
CA GLU A 182 -19.18 2.93 -25.13
C GLU A 182 -19.24 2.95 -23.60
N GLN A 183 -20.41 3.28 -23.07
CA GLN A 183 -20.69 3.21 -21.64
C GLN A 183 -20.68 1.74 -21.24
N LYS A 184 -19.54 1.28 -20.74
CA LYS A 184 -19.33 -0.13 -20.36
C LYS A 184 -20.38 -0.57 -19.35
N SER A 185 -20.88 -1.79 -19.48
CA SER A 185 -21.80 -2.35 -18.47
C SER A 185 -21.10 -2.51 -17.11
N PHE A 186 -21.84 -2.43 -16.00
CA PHE A 186 -21.31 -2.73 -14.65
C PHE A 186 -20.61 -4.10 -14.60
N VAL A 187 -21.16 -5.08 -15.32
CA VAL A 187 -20.60 -6.43 -15.42
C VAL A 187 -19.25 -6.42 -16.15
N GLU A 188 -19.09 -5.59 -17.18
CA GLU A 188 -17.83 -5.45 -17.90
C GLU A 188 -16.77 -4.75 -17.05
N VAL A 189 -17.15 -3.69 -16.33
CA VAL A 189 -16.26 -3.02 -15.36
C VAL A 189 -15.82 -4.02 -14.29
N MET A 190 -16.75 -4.76 -13.71
CA MET A 190 -16.47 -5.76 -12.69
C MET A 190 -15.58 -6.90 -13.24
N SER A 191 -15.81 -7.34 -14.48
CA SER A 191 -14.99 -8.36 -15.16
C SER A 191 -13.54 -7.89 -15.36
N VAL A 192 -13.34 -6.64 -15.79
CA VAL A 192 -11.99 -6.05 -15.92
C VAL A 192 -11.31 -5.94 -14.57
N VAL A 193 -12.03 -5.52 -13.53
CA VAL A 193 -11.48 -5.41 -12.16
C VAL A 193 -11.05 -6.77 -11.64
N TRP A 194 -11.88 -7.80 -11.77
CA TRP A 194 -11.52 -9.16 -11.37
C TRP A 194 -10.34 -9.71 -12.16
N LEU A 195 -10.26 -9.46 -13.47
CA LEU A 195 -9.13 -9.87 -14.30
C LEU A 195 -7.84 -9.16 -13.85
N LYS A 196 -7.90 -7.85 -13.57
CA LYS A 196 -6.74 -7.09 -13.06
C LYS A 196 -6.31 -7.54 -11.68
N LEU A 197 -7.25 -7.90 -10.82
CA LEU A 197 -6.97 -8.45 -9.51
C LEU A 197 -6.32 -9.83 -9.62
N ALA A 198 -6.86 -10.72 -10.46
CA ALA A 198 -6.33 -12.06 -10.68
C ALA A 198 -4.94 -12.06 -11.32
N THR A 199 -4.65 -11.06 -12.15
CA THR A 199 -3.32 -10.86 -12.75
C THR A 199 -2.36 -10.08 -11.84
N ASN A 200 -2.83 -9.51 -10.73
CA ASN A 200 -1.97 -8.82 -9.78
C ASN A 200 -1.16 -9.82 -8.94
N PRO A 201 0.18 -9.74 -8.98
CA PRO A 201 1.03 -10.68 -8.25
C PRO A 201 0.81 -10.77 -6.76
N ASN A 202 0.56 -9.63 -6.10
CA ASN A 202 0.34 -9.60 -4.66
C ASN A 202 -1.03 -10.20 -4.31
N CYS A 203 -2.05 -9.96 -5.13
CA CYS A 203 -3.40 -10.46 -4.85
C CYS A 203 -3.50 -11.98 -4.99
N TYR A 204 -3.04 -12.56 -6.10
CA TYR A 204 -3.09 -14.02 -6.22
C TYR A 204 -2.22 -14.69 -5.15
N SER A 205 -1.11 -14.07 -4.75
CA SER A 205 -0.23 -14.61 -3.71
C SER A 205 -0.89 -14.60 -2.33
N CYS A 206 -1.57 -13.52 -1.97
CA CYS A 206 -2.40 -13.48 -0.76
C CYS A 206 -3.50 -14.54 -0.81
N ILE A 207 -4.20 -14.68 -1.94
CA ILE A 207 -5.29 -15.67 -2.08
C ILE A 207 -4.74 -17.09 -1.92
N LEU A 208 -3.62 -17.43 -2.58
CA LEU A 208 -2.99 -18.74 -2.47
C LEU A 208 -2.51 -19.03 -1.05
N GLY A 209 -1.84 -18.07 -0.41
CA GLY A 209 -1.35 -18.24 0.96
C GLY A 209 -2.48 -18.38 1.98
N ILE A 210 -3.55 -17.59 1.87
CA ILE A 210 -4.72 -17.73 2.74
C ILE A 210 -5.47 -19.04 2.49
N ALA A 211 -5.64 -19.43 1.22
CA ALA A 211 -6.26 -20.71 0.89
C ALA A 211 -5.47 -21.86 1.51
N TRP A 212 -4.15 -21.81 1.45
CA TRP A 212 -3.27 -22.74 2.14
C TRP A 212 -3.45 -22.69 3.66
N ALA A 213 -3.44 -21.50 4.26
CA ALA A 213 -3.64 -21.30 5.69
C ALA A 213 -4.96 -21.90 6.20
N PHE A 214 -6.06 -21.76 5.44
CA PHE A 214 -7.34 -22.39 5.75
C PHE A 214 -7.25 -23.92 5.72
N ILE A 215 -6.62 -24.49 4.68
CA ILE A 215 -6.45 -25.94 4.54
C ILE A 215 -5.59 -26.48 5.68
N SER A 216 -4.44 -25.85 5.93
CA SER A 216 -3.49 -26.22 6.97
C SER A 216 -4.13 -26.16 8.36
N SER A 217 -4.82 -25.05 8.69
CA SER A 217 -5.47 -24.87 9.99
C SER A 217 -6.68 -25.79 10.19
N ARG A 218 -7.42 -26.10 9.11
CA ARG A 218 -8.62 -26.97 9.20
C ARG A 218 -8.28 -28.45 9.33
N TRP A 219 -7.22 -28.91 8.69
CA TRP A 219 -6.78 -30.30 8.67
C TRP A 219 -5.52 -30.58 9.50
N HIS A 220 -4.99 -29.56 10.20
CA HIS A 220 -3.72 -29.60 10.92
C HIS A 220 -2.58 -30.19 10.05
N PHE A 221 -2.56 -29.80 8.78
CA PHE A 221 -1.59 -30.29 7.80
C PHE A 221 -0.43 -29.31 7.69
N GLU A 222 0.78 -29.77 8.02
CA GLU A 222 2.00 -28.98 7.84
C GLU A 222 2.41 -28.92 6.37
N MET A 223 3.03 -27.81 5.97
CA MET A 223 3.47 -27.64 4.60
C MET A 223 4.57 -28.65 4.26
N PRO A 224 4.47 -29.40 3.14
CA PRO A 224 5.53 -30.35 2.78
C PRO A 224 6.86 -29.61 2.64
N GLY A 225 7.91 -30.12 3.27
CA GLY A 225 9.20 -29.42 3.34
C GLY A 225 9.82 -29.08 1.97
N ILE A 226 9.47 -29.79 0.90
CA ILE A 226 9.88 -29.45 -0.48
C ILE A 226 9.24 -28.13 -0.92
N MET A 227 7.94 -27.95 -0.65
CA MET A 227 7.21 -26.73 -1.01
C MET A 227 7.62 -25.57 -0.10
N GLU A 228 7.74 -25.81 1.21
CA GLU A 228 8.21 -24.82 2.18
C GLU A 228 9.62 -24.35 1.88
N GLY A 229 10.57 -25.27 1.68
CA GLY A 229 11.93 -24.93 1.31
C GLY A 229 12.00 -24.13 0.00
N SER A 230 11.17 -24.48 -0.98
CA SER A 230 11.12 -23.76 -2.27
C SER A 230 10.62 -22.32 -2.11
N ILE A 231 9.53 -22.11 -1.35
CA ILE A 231 9.00 -20.78 -1.05
C ILE A 231 10.03 -19.99 -0.24
N LEU A 232 10.58 -20.60 0.81
CA LEU A 232 11.51 -19.98 1.76
C LEU A 232 12.79 -19.45 1.11
N ILE A 233 13.36 -20.18 0.14
CA ILE A 233 14.58 -19.76 -0.56
C ILE A 233 14.35 -18.43 -1.29
N MET A 234 13.22 -18.31 -2.00
CA MET A 234 12.94 -17.11 -2.77
C MET A 234 12.39 -15.98 -1.90
N SER A 235 11.60 -16.31 -0.89
CA SER A 235 10.99 -15.34 0.01
C SER A 235 12.01 -14.65 0.92
N LYS A 236 13.07 -15.36 1.36
CA LYS A 236 14.20 -14.76 2.10
C LYS A 236 14.88 -13.62 1.36
N ALA A 237 14.90 -13.66 0.02
CA ALA A 237 15.39 -12.55 -0.79
C ALA A 237 14.37 -11.40 -0.88
N GLY A 238 13.09 -11.66 -0.66
CA GLY A 238 11.96 -10.77 -0.91
C GLY A 238 12.05 -9.40 -0.26
N THR A 239 12.38 -9.31 1.04
CA THR A 239 12.50 -8.00 1.72
C THR A 239 13.64 -7.16 1.13
N GLY A 240 14.81 -7.77 0.96
CA GLY A 240 16.00 -7.10 0.44
C GLY A 240 15.84 -6.68 -1.02
N THR A 241 15.34 -7.57 -1.88
CA THR A 241 15.11 -7.26 -3.30
C THR A 241 13.99 -6.25 -3.49
N ALA A 242 12.95 -6.25 -2.65
CA ALA A 242 11.91 -5.24 -2.67
C ALA A 242 12.44 -3.85 -2.30
N MET A 243 13.27 -3.75 -1.25
CA MET A 243 13.91 -2.49 -0.87
C MET A 243 14.94 -2.03 -1.90
N PHE A 244 15.70 -2.95 -2.49
CA PHE A 244 16.60 -2.65 -3.60
C PHE A 244 15.85 -2.12 -4.83
N ASN A 245 14.75 -2.78 -5.21
CA ASN A 245 13.88 -2.35 -6.31
C ASN A 245 13.22 -0.99 -6.02
N MET A 246 12.87 -0.71 -4.77
CA MET A 246 12.42 0.62 -4.32
C MET A 246 13.52 1.68 -4.52
N GLY A 247 14.78 1.34 -4.25
CA GLY A 247 15.93 2.20 -4.53
C GLY A 247 16.13 2.49 -6.02
N ILE A 248 16.03 1.45 -6.86
CA ILE A 248 16.03 1.58 -8.33
C ILE A 248 14.89 2.51 -8.77
N PHE A 249 13.67 2.26 -8.29
CA PHE A 249 12.50 3.07 -8.61
C PHE A 249 12.73 4.56 -8.30
N MET A 250 13.32 4.84 -7.14
CA MET A 250 13.68 6.18 -6.70
C MET A 250 14.76 6.82 -7.57
N ALA A 251 15.75 6.05 -8.03
CA ALA A 251 16.82 6.54 -8.91
C ALA A 251 16.35 6.83 -10.35
N LEU A 252 15.34 6.09 -10.82
CA LEU A 252 14.75 6.26 -12.14
C LEU A 252 13.81 7.48 -12.25
N GLN A 253 13.33 8.02 -11.14
CA GLN A 253 12.57 9.27 -11.17
C GLN A 253 13.48 10.46 -11.51
N GLU A 254 13.00 11.34 -12.40
CA GLU A 254 13.75 12.55 -12.79
C GLU A 254 13.87 13.57 -11.64
N LYS A 255 12.88 13.59 -10.74
CA LYS A 255 12.83 14.47 -9.56
C LYS A 255 12.32 13.69 -8.35
N PHE A 256 12.92 13.98 -7.19
CA PHE A 256 12.46 13.45 -5.91
C PHE A 256 11.11 14.04 -5.46
N ILE A 257 10.88 15.30 -5.82
CA ILE A 257 9.64 16.05 -5.54
C ILE A 257 9.12 16.55 -6.88
N VAL A 258 8.10 15.88 -7.41
CA VAL A 258 7.52 16.21 -8.72
C VAL A 258 6.38 17.22 -8.58
N CYS A 259 5.56 17.09 -7.53
CA CYS A 259 4.31 17.83 -7.34
C CYS A 259 4.45 19.17 -6.57
N GLY A 260 5.67 19.59 -6.21
CA GLY A 260 5.94 20.80 -5.42
C GLY A 260 5.75 20.62 -3.90
N ALA A 261 6.24 21.58 -3.12
CA ALA A 261 6.33 21.45 -1.65
C ALA A 261 4.97 21.36 -0.95
N SER A 262 3.97 22.13 -1.40
CA SER A 262 2.63 22.15 -0.79
C SER A 262 1.91 20.80 -0.93
N LEU A 263 1.89 20.22 -2.14
CA LEU A 263 1.26 18.92 -2.38
C LEU A 263 2.03 17.78 -1.71
N THR A 264 3.36 17.89 -1.60
CA THR A 264 4.17 16.95 -0.84
C THR A 264 3.81 16.98 0.64
N ALA A 265 3.73 18.18 1.24
CA ALA A 265 3.34 18.35 2.63
C ALA A 265 1.93 17.79 2.89
N LEU A 266 0.98 18.07 2.00
CA LEU A 266 -0.37 17.50 2.07
C LEU A 266 -0.33 15.97 2.01
N GLY A 267 0.44 15.37 1.10
CA GLY A 267 0.60 13.93 1.00
C GLY A 267 1.18 13.30 2.28
N MET A 268 2.18 13.95 2.88
CA MET A 268 2.78 13.51 4.15
C MET A 268 1.82 13.62 5.33
N VAL A 269 1.05 14.71 5.41
CA VAL A 269 0.02 14.88 6.45
C VAL A 269 -1.07 13.83 6.30
N LEU A 270 -1.56 13.61 5.08
CA LEU A 270 -2.55 12.55 4.83
C LEU A 270 -2.00 11.17 5.22
N LYS A 271 -0.74 10.90 4.86
CA LYS A 271 -0.13 9.60 5.09
C LYS A 271 0.16 9.33 6.56
N PHE A 272 0.90 10.23 7.20
CA PHE A 272 1.49 10.01 8.52
C PHE A 272 0.66 10.63 9.65
N ILE A 273 -0.40 11.39 9.35
CA ILE A 273 -1.27 11.97 10.38
C ILE A 273 -2.71 11.52 10.19
N ALA A 274 -3.31 11.80 9.03
CA ALA A 274 -4.74 11.50 8.82
C ALA A 274 -5.05 10.00 8.83
N GLY A 275 -4.23 9.18 8.14
CA GLY A 275 -4.35 7.72 8.18
C GLY A 275 -4.25 7.14 9.60
N PRO A 276 -3.16 7.41 10.34
CA PRO A 276 -3.01 6.98 11.73
C PRO A 276 -4.09 7.51 12.67
N ALA A 277 -4.54 8.76 12.51
CA ALA A 277 -5.63 9.32 13.32
C ALA A 277 -6.96 8.61 13.08
N ALA A 278 -7.31 8.34 11.82
CA ALA A 278 -8.50 7.57 11.49
C ALA A 278 -8.41 6.14 12.06
N MET A 279 -7.23 5.52 12.01
CA MET A 279 -6.99 4.21 12.62
C MET A 279 -7.12 4.25 14.15
N ALA A 280 -6.60 5.30 14.81
CA ALA A 280 -6.75 5.48 16.26
C ALA A 280 -8.23 5.60 16.65
N ILE A 281 -9.00 6.43 15.95
CA ILE A 281 -10.45 6.60 16.18
C ILE A 281 -11.18 5.26 15.98
N GLY A 282 -10.92 4.58 14.86
CA GLY A 282 -11.54 3.28 14.57
C GLY A 282 -11.20 2.22 15.61
N SER A 283 -9.96 2.19 16.08
CA SER A 283 -9.47 1.25 17.09
C SER A 283 -10.08 1.51 18.47
N ILE A 284 -10.20 2.77 18.89
CA ILE A 284 -10.87 3.15 20.14
C ILE A 284 -12.36 2.81 20.07
N ALA A 285 -13.02 3.06 18.92
CA ALA A 285 -14.45 2.81 18.74
C ALA A 285 -14.83 1.32 18.91
N VAL A 286 -13.93 0.40 18.57
CA VAL A 286 -14.13 -1.05 18.76
C VAL A 286 -13.57 -1.58 20.09
N GLY A 287 -13.02 -0.70 20.93
CA GLY A 287 -12.46 -1.05 22.23
C GLY A 287 -11.12 -1.81 22.16
N LEU A 288 -10.27 -1.53 21.16
CA LEU A 288 -8.88 -1.99 21.17
C LEU A 288 -8.07 -1.19 22.20
N HIS A 289 -7.21 -1.89 22.94
CA HIS A 289 -6.36 -1.32 23.99
C HIS A 289 -4.98 -1.99 23.95
N GLY A 290 -4.01 -1.37 24.63
CA GLY A 290 -2.65 -1.88 24.76
C GLY A 290 -1.93 -2.03 23.42
N ASP A 291 -1.10 -3.07 23.29
CA ASP A 291 -0.19 -3.21 22.14
C ASP A 291 -0.93 -3.38 20.81
N VAL A 292 -2.12 -4.00 20.79
CA VAL A 292 -2.92 -4.14 19.56
C VAL A 292 -3.34 -2.77 19.01
N LEU A 293 -3.69 -1.82 19.88
CA LEU A 293 -4.00 -0.44 19.50
C LEU A 293 -2.75 0.28 18.98
N ARG A 294 -1.60 0.10 19.64
CA ARG A 294 -0.35 0.74 19.23
C ARG A 294 0.12 0.23 17.87
N VAL A 295 0.09 -1.09 17.67
CA VAL A 295 0.42 -1.75 16.39
C VAL A 295 -0.52 -1.28 15.28
N ALA A 296 -1.83 -1.17 15.53
CA ALA A 296 -2.79 -0.63 14.57
C ALA A 296 -2.39 0.76 14.06
N ILE A 297 -2.09 1.68 14.97
CA ILE A 297 -1.74 3.07 14.63
C ILE A 297 -0.40 3.13 13.89
N ILE A 298 0.61 2.41 14.37
CA ILE A 298 1.95 2.36 13.73
C ILE A 298 1.86 1.74 12.34
N GLN A 299 1.06 0.69 12.17
CA GLN A 299 0.87 0.08 10.86
C GLN A 299 0.25 1.07 9.85
N ALA A 300 -0.73 1.87 10.28
CA ALA A 300 -1.30 2.93 9.43
C ALA A 300 -0.29 4.03 9.08
N ALA A 301 0.73 4.24 9.93
CA ALA A 301 1.81 5.21 9.72
C ALA A 301 2.97 4.66 8.87
N LEU A 302 2.91 3.40 8.39
CA LEU A 302 3.95 2.83 7.54
C LEU A 302 4.02 3.56 6.19
N PRO A 303 5.19 3.60 5.52
CA PRO A 303 5.36 4.30 4.26
C PRO A 303 4.42 3.78 3.15
N GLN A 304 4.22 4.61 2.13
CA GLN A 304 3.30 4.33 1.03
C GLN A 304 3.74 3.12 0.19
N SER A 305 2.78 2.33 -0.29
CA SER A 305 3.05 1.21 -1.19
C SER A 305 3.38 1.66 -2.62
N ILE A 306 4.38 1.05 -3.26
CA ILE A 306 4.73 1.27 -4.69
C ILE A 306 3.55 0.93 -5.60
N THR A 307 2.76 -0.08 -5.26
CA THR A 307 1.58 -0.51 -6.05
C THR A 307 0.58 0.63 -6.24
N SER A 308 0.44 1.51 -5.24
CA SER A 308 -0.43 2.67 -5.34
C SER A 308 0.00 3.63 -6.45
N PHE A 309 1.31 3.87 -6.59
CA PHE A 309 1.88 4.67 -7.68
C PHE A 309 1.71 3.98 -9.04
N ILE A 310 1.93 2.66 -9.12
CA ILE A 310 1.77 1.91 -10.38
C ILE A 310 0.35 2.08 -10.92
N PHE A 311 -0.67 1.91 -10.08
CA PHE A 311 -2.05 2.12 -10.49
C PHE A 311 -2.36 3.59 -10.78
N ALA A 312 -1.86 4.54 -9.98
CA ALA A 312 -2.00 5.95 -10.29
C ALA A 312 -1.43 6.31 -11.66
N LYS A 313 -0.28 5.74 -12.05
CA LYS A 313 0.33 5.94 -13.38
C LYS A 313 -0.49 5.27 -14.48
N GLU A 314 -0.93 4.02 -14.27
CA GLU A 314 -1.74 3.28 -15.24
C GLU A 314 -3.08 3.96 -15.54
N TYR A 315 -3.70 4.54 -14.51
CA TYR A 315 -5.01 5.21 -14.59
C TYR A 315 -4.92 6.72 -14.78
N GLY A 316 -3.72 7.29 -14.93
CA GLY A 316 -3.51 8.73 -15.13
C GLY A 316 -4.10 9.59 -13.99
N LEU A 317 -3.83 9.21 -12.74
CA LEU A 317 -4.36 9.87 -11.55
C LEU A 317 -3.23 10.31 -10.61
N HIS A 318 -2.85 11.58 -10.68
CA HIS A 318 -1.88 12.23 -9.76
C HIS A 318 -0.63 11.38 -9.46
N ALA A 319 -0.08 10.69 -10.47
CA ALA A 319 1.07 9.80 -10.32
C ALA A 319 2.27 10.51 -9.69
N ASP A 320 2.46 11.80 -9.99
CA ASP A 320 3.52 12.64 -9.43
C ASP A 320 3.40 12.85 -7.91
N VAL A 321 2.17 12.92 -7.39
CA VAL A 321 1.91 13.05 -5.95
C VAL A 321 2.21 11.72 -5.26
N LEU A 322 1.74 10.60 -5.84
CA LEU A 322 1.98 9.28 -5.27
C LEU A 322 3.46 8.86 -5.36
N SER A 323 4.18 9.18 -6.44
CA SER A 323 5.62 8.90 -6.55
C SER A 323 6.40 9.66 -5.47
N THR A 324 6.09 10.95 -5.30
CA THR A 324 6.70 11.78 -4.26
C THR A 324 6.35 11.23 -2.87
N ALA A 325 5.11 10.80 -2.65
CA ALA A 325 4.69 10.19 -1.39
C ALA A 325 5.41 8.88 -1.07
N VAL A 326 5.62 8.04 -2.09
CA VAL A 326 6.39 6.79 -1.98
C VAL A 326 7.85 7.09 -1.65
N ILE A 327 8.50 8.01 -2.37
CA ILE A 327 9.92 8.29 -2.17
C ILE A 327 10.19 9.05 -0.88
N PHE A 328 9.55 10.20 -0.70
CA PHE A 328 9.76 11.05 0.47
C PHE A 328 9.21 10.38 1.74
N GLY A 329 8.08 9.66 1.61
CA GLY A 329 7.53 8.88 2.71
C GLY A 329 8.48 7.79 3.18
N MET A 330 9.17 7.09 2.27
CA MET A 330 10.21 6.14 2.67
C MET A 330 11.33 6.82 3.46
N LEU A 331 11.87 7.95 2.99
CA LEU A 331 12.95 8.68 3.67
C LEU A 331 12.57 9.16 5.07
N VAL A 332 11.34 9.63 5.23
CA VAL A 332 10.86 10.22 6.49
C VAL A 332 10.22 9.17 7.42
N SER A 333 9.96 7.95 6.94
CA SER A 333 9.24 6.95 7.72
C SER A 333 9.97 6.52 8.99
N LEU A 334 11.28 6.30 8.97
CA LEU A 334 12.02 5.86 10.17
C LEU A 334 11.89 6.83 11.35
N PRO A 335 12.21 8.14 11.21
CA PRO A 335 12.07 9.06 12.34
C PRO A 335 10.60 9.23 12.77
N VAL A 336 9.65 9.21 11.82
CA VAL A 336 8.21 9.31 12.14
C VAL A 336 7.74 8.09 12.92
N LEU A 337 8.13 6.88 12.52
CA LEU A 337 7.71 5.65 13.17
C LEU A 337 8.31 5.51 14.58
N VAL A 338 9.57 5.93 14.76
CA VAL A 338 10.20 6.01 16.09
C VAL A 338 9.47 7.04 16.97
N ALA A 339 9.09 8.19 16.41
CA ALA A 339 8.31 9.19 17.15
C ALA A 339 6.93 8.66 17.55
N TYR A 340 6.24 7.95 16.64
CA TYR A 340 4.96 7.28 16.94
C TYR A 340 5.12 6.24 18.04
N TYR A 341 6.18 5.45 17.99
CA TYR A 341 6.46 4.46 19.02
C TYR A 341 6.59 5.12 20.41
N ALA A 342 7.42 6.16 20.50
CA ALA A 342 7.65 6.92 21.72
C ALA A 342 6.39 7.61 22.25
N ALA A 343 5.60 8.22 21.36
CA ALA A 343 4.37 8.89 21.76
C ALA A 343 3.32 7.90 22.27
N LEU A 344 3.15 6.75 21.60
CA LEU A 344 2.11 5.78 21.94
C LEU A 344 2.43 4.96 23.20
N GLU A 345 3.70 4.78 23.54
CA GLU A 345 4.10 4.24 24.85
C GLU A 345 3.91 5.23 26.01
N PHE A 346 3.83 6.52 25.73
CA PHE A 346 3.60 7.54 26.75
C PHE A 346 2.11 7.78 27.00
N ILE A 347 1.29 7.71 25.95
CA ILE A 347 -0.14 8.06 26.00
C ILE A 347 -1.00 6.90 26.52
N TYR A 348 -0.60 5.65 26.28
CA TYR A 348 -1.33 4.43 26.65
C TYR A 348 -0.46 3.51 27.49
#